data_AF-A0A7C3QJN6-F1
#
_entry.id   AF-A0A7C3QJN6-F1
#
_cell.length_a   1.000
_cell.length_b   1.000
_cell.length_c   1.000
_cell.angle_alpha   90.00
_cell.angle_beta   90.00
_cell.angle_gamma   90.00
#
_symmetry.space_group_name_H-M   'P 1'
#
loop_
_entity.id
_entity.type
_entity.pdbx_description
1 polymer ?
#
loop_
_entity_poly.entity_id
_entity_poly.type
_entity_poly.pdbx_seq_one_letter_code
_entity_poly.pdbx_strand_id
1 'polypeptide(L)'
;MAKIVLGFGTSHGPTINTPPERWGELAEKDQKDPRYSFEECLKRAPADIEAQITMEKKTERWHALQVAVKQMEAMVTDARPDVAVVISNPHGILPDDTMAVFGV
;
A
#
# COMPACT_ATOMS: atom_id res chain seq x y z
N MET A 1 8.16 -30.16 -15.67
CA MET A 1 7.10 -29.16 -15.93
C MET A 1 7.07 -28.21 -14.75
N ALA A 2 7.02 -26.89 -14.97
CA ALA A 2 6.89 -25.94 -13.87
C ALA A 2 5.48 -25.99 -13.26
N LYS A 3 5.35 -25.69 -11.96
CA LYS A 3 4.08 -25.71 -11.22
C LYS A 3 3.87 -24.38 -10.51
N ILE A 4 2.67 -23.81 -10.64
CA ILE A 4 2.22 -22.70 -9.80
C ILE A 4 1.80 -23.30 -8.46
N VAL A 5 2.53 -22.99 -7.39
CA VAL A 5 2.30 -23.55 -6.04
C VAL A 5 1.51 -22.62 -5.12
N LEU A 6 1.48 -21.32 -5.43
CA LEU A 6 0.81 -20.30 -4.64
C LEU A 6 0.46 -19.10 -5.53
N GLY A 7 -0.68 -18.45 -5.26
CA GLY A 7 -1.06 -17.17 -5.84
C GLY A 7 -1.87 -16.35 -4.84
N PHE A 8 -1.55 -15.07 -4.70
CA PHE A 8 -2.27 -14.13 -3.83
C PHE A 8 -2.10 -12.69 -4.33
N GLY A 9 -2.97 -11.80 -3.86
CA GLY A 9 -2.88 -10.36 -4.07
C GLY A 9 -2.81 -9.61 -2.75
N THR A 10 -2.06 -8.52 -2.72
CA THR A 10 -1.98 -7.62 -1.56
C THR A 10 -1.77 -6.18 -2.02
N SER A 11 -2.08 -5.23 -1.15
CA SER A 11 -1.66 -3.85 -1.34
C SER A 11 -0.14 -3.75 -1.24
N HIS A 12 0.47 -2.80 -1.96
CA HIS A 12 1.88 -2.40 -1.80
C HIS A 12 2.02 -0.95 -1.32
N GLY A 13 0.98 -0.44 -0.64
CA GLY A 13 0.97 0.91 -0.08
C GLY A 13 2.06 1.11 1.00
N PRO A 14 2.62 2.32 1.12
CA PRO A 14 3.75 2.60 2.02
C PRO A 14 3.40 2.42 3.51
N THR A 15 2.12 2.53 3.89
CA THR A 15 1.65 2.34 5.28
C THR A 15 1.86 0.91 5.80
N ILE A 16 2.15 -0.06 4.93
CA ILE A 16 2.46 -1.44 5.30
C ILE A 16 3.74 -1.53 6.12
N ASN A 17 4.77 -0.76 5.74
CA ASN A 17 6.04 -0.74 6.48
C ASN A 17 6.20 0.50 7.37
N THR A 18 5.43 1.57 7.12
CA THR A 18 5.56 2.83 7.85
C THR A 18 4.85 2.72 9.20
N PRO A 19 5.51 2.98 10.35
CA PRO A 19 4.85 3.04 11.64
C PRO A 19 3.76 4.13 11.72
N PRO A 20 2.69 3.96 12.51
CA PRO A 20 1.57 4.91 12.64
C PRO A 20 1.98 6.36 12.88
N GLU A 21 3.03 6.58 13.67
CA GLU A 21 3.55 7.89 14.06
C GLU A 21 4.10 8.67 12.85
N ARG A 22 4.55 7.94 11.82
CA ARG A 22 5.13 8.49 10.60
C ARG A 22 4.15 8.59 9.44
N TRP A 23 2.89 8.18 9.62
CA TRP A 23 1.87 8.32 8.57
C TRP A 23 1.58 9.78 8.21
N GLY A 24 1.89 10.73 9.11
CA GLY A 24 1.81 12.16 8.81
C GLY A 24 2.71 12.59 7.65
N GLU A 25 3.88 11.95 7.48
CA GLU A 25 4.82 12.24 6.38
C GLU A 25 4.19 11.91 5.01
N LEU A 26 3.35 10.87 4.96
CA LEU A 26 2.60 10.51 3.76
C LEU A 26 1.51 11.55 3.46
N ALA A 27 0.82 12.02 4.50
CA ALA A 27 -0.21 13.05 4.37
C ALA A 27 0.38 14.38 3.84
N GLU A 28 1.58 14.77 4.26
CA GLU A 28 2.26 15.96 3.74
C GLU A 28 2.51 15.88 2.24
N LYS A 29 2.83 14.67 1.73
CA LYS A 29 2.99 14.44 0.30
C LYS A 29 1.65 14.51 -0.42
N ASP A 30 0.62 13.88 0.12
CA ASP A 30 -0.72 13.85 -0.48
C ASP A 30 -1.33 15.26 -0.56
N GLN A 31 -1.10 16.11 0.44
CA GLN A 31 -1.54 17.52 0.43
C GLN A 31 -0.89 18.37 -0.67
N LYS A 32 0.30 17.98 -1.12
CA LYS A 32 1.08 18.69 -2.15
C LYS A 32 0.96 18.05 -3.54
N ASP A 33 0.17 16.99 -3.67
CA ASP A 33 0.02 16.28 -4.93
C ASP A 33 -0.75 17.14 -5.95
N PRO A 34 -0.11 17.58 -7.05
CA PRO A 34 -0.75 18.48 -8.00
C PRO A 34 -1.89 17.83 -8.80
N ARG A 35 -2.04 16.50 -8.72
CA ARG A 35 -3.11 15.75 -9.38
C ARG A 35 -4.48 15.98 -8.73
N TYR A 36 -4.51 16.47 -7.48
CA TYR A 36 -5.72 16.63 -6.70
C TYR A 36 -5.78 18.00 -6.02
N SER A 37 -6.99 18.52 -5.82
CA SER A 37 -7.21 19.66 -4.93
C SER A 37 -7.53 19.14 -3.53
N PHE A 38 -6.59 19.27 -2.60
CA PHE A 38 -6.77 18.82 -1.22
C PHE A 38 -7.98 19.50 -0.55
N GLU A 39 -8.16 20.80 -0.77
CA GLU A 39 -9.32 21.58 -0.28
C GLU A 39 -10.66 21.01 -0.78
N GLU A 40 -10.75 20.63 -2.06
CA GLU A 40 -11.97 20.02 -2.60
C GLU A 40 -12.21 18.60 -2.05
N CYS A 41 -11.14 17.85 -1.79
CA CYS A 41 -11.24 16.56 -1.12
C CYS A 41 -11.76 16.71 0.33
N LEU A 42 -11.27 17.71 1.08
CA LEU A 42 -11.73 17.99 2.44
C LEU A 42 -13.22 18.31 2.49
N LYS A 43 -13.74 19.10 1.54
CA LYS A 43 -15.18 19.42 1.45
C LYS A 43 -16.06 18.19 1.24
N ARG A 44 -15.51 17.12 0.67
CA ARG A 44 -16.21 15.84 0.39
C ARG A 44 -15.90 14.77 1.42
N ALA A 45 -15.04 15.06 2.39
CA ALA A 45 -14.62 14.08 3.37
C ALA A 45 -15.82 13.62 4.20
N PRO A 46 -15.89 12.32 4.56
CA PRO A 46 -16.89 11.82 5.48
C PRO A 46 -16.88 12.60 6.80
N ALA A 47 -18.05 12.85 7.38
CA ALA A 47 -18.17 13.62 8.62
C ALA A 47 -17.43 12.98 9.82
N ASP A 48 -17.17 11.68 9.77
CA ASP A 48 -16.47 10.93 10.81
C ASP A 48 -14.96 10.75 10.56
N ILE A 49 -14.40 11.37 9.50
CA ILE A 49 -13.01 11.12 9.09
C ILE A 49 -12.00 11.41 10.21
N GLU A 50 -12.23 12.44 11.04
CA GLU A 50 -11.36 12.79 12.17
C GLU A 50 -11.25 11.64 13.16
N ALA A 51 -12.36 10.95 13.44
CA ALA A 51 -12.39 9.78 14.32
C ALA A 51 -11.65 8.58 13.69
N GLN A 52 -11.53 8.52 12.36
CA GLN A 52 -10.88 7.43 11.63
C GLN A 52 -9.36 7.60 11.49
N ILE A 53 -8.79 8.75 11.85
CA ILE A 53 -7.36 9.07 11.67
C ILE A 53 -6.63 9.40 12.98
N THR A 54 -7.26 9.10 14.12
CA THR A 54 -6.63 9.20 15.44
C THR A 54 -5.42 8.26 15.56
N MET A 55 -4.49 8.55 16.47
CA MET A 55 -3.34 7.68 16.69
C MET A 55 -3.77 6.27 17.09
N GLU A 56 -4.77 6.14 17.96
CA GLU A 56 -5.34 4.86 18.36
C GLU A 56 -5.82 4.04 17.15
N LYS A 57 -6.59 4.66 16.24
CA LYS A 57 -7.07 3.97 15.04
C LYS A 57 -5.96 3.62 14.05
N LYS A 58 -4.95 4.47 13.91
CA LYS A 58 -3.77 4.16 13.08
C LYS A 58 -3.01 2.96 13.64
N THR A 59 -2.78 2.94 14.95
CA THR A 59 -2.09 1.85 15.65
C THR A 59 -2.86 0.53 15.57
N GLU A 60 -4.17 0.56 15.82
CA GLU A 60 -5.06 -0.61 15.66
C GLU A 60 -4.95 -1.21 14.25
N ARG A 61 -5.08 -0.38 13.21
CA ARG A 61 -5.01 -0.82 11.82
C ARG A 61 -3.63 -1.32 11.42
N TRP A 62 -2.58 -0.66 11.90
CA TRP A 62 -1.21 -1.09 11.64
C TRP A 62 -0.95 -2.46 12.26
N HIS A 63 -1.39 -2.71 13.49
CA HIS A 63 -1.28 -4.05 14.10
C HIS A 63 -2.05 -5.11 13.32
N ALA A 64 -3.30 -4.83 12.92
CA ALA A 64 -4.08 -5.76 12.11
C ALA A 64 -3.37 -6.06 10.77
N LEU A 65 -2.77 -5.04 10.15
CA LEU A 65 -1.98 -5.18 8.93
C LEU A 65 -0.73 -6.04 9.15
N GLN A 66 0.01 -5.85 10.24
CA GLN A 66 1.18 -6.69 10.55
C GLN A 66 0.79 -8.16 10.78
N VAL A 67 -0.35 -8.43 11.42
CA VAL A 67 -0.87 -9.80 11.58
C VAL A 67 -1.15 -10.44 10.21
N ALA A 68 -1.80 -9.72 9.29
CA ALA A 68 -2.07 -10.21 7.94
C ALA A 68 -0.77 -10.46 7.15
N VAL A 69 0.22 -9.57 7.26
CA VAL A 69 1.56 -9.77 6.66
C VAL A 69 2.21 -11.04 7.18
N LYS A 70 2.13 -11.31 8.49
CA LYS A 70 2.66 -12.54 9.10
C LYS A 70 1.96 -13.81 8.59
N GLN A 71 0.65 -13.76 8.34
CA GLN A 71 -0.08 -14.86 7.72
C GLN A 71 0.40 -15.10 6.28
N MET A 72 0.63 -14.03 5.51
CA MET A 72 1.18 -14.13 4.16
C MET A 72 2.59 -14.72 4.14
N GLU A 73 3.45 -14.30 5.08
CA GLU A 73 4.79 -14.86 5.26
C GLU A 73 4.73 -16.38 5.49
N ALA A 74 3.79 -16.84 6.33
CA ALA A 74 3.58 -18.26 6.59
C ALA A 74 3.11 -19.01 5.33
N MET A 75 2.18 -18.44 4.55
CA MET A 75 1.70 -19.03 3.29
C MET A 75 2.83 -19.19 2.28
N VAL A 76 3.68 -18.17 2.11
CA VAL A 76 4.83 -18.23 1.20
C VAL A 76 5.85 -19.27 1.67
N THR A 77 6.12 -19.30 2.97
CA THR A 77 7.07 -20.25 3.57
C THR A 77 6.60 -21.70 3.40
N ASP A 78 5.32 -21.99 3.63
CA ASP A 78 4.74 -23.33 3.49
C ASP A 78 4.72 -23.80 2.01
N ALA A 79 4.38 -22.90 1.09
CA ALA A 79 4.34 -23.19 -0.33
C ALA A 79 5.73 -23.49 -0.92
N ARG A 80 6.81 -23.01 -0.29
CA ARG A 80 8.22 -23.16 -0.71
C ARG A 80 8.42 -22.93 -2.22
N PRO A 81 8.05 -21.74 -2.75
CA PRO A 81 8.25 -21.47 -4.16
C PRO A 81 9.74 -21.34 -4.48
N ASP A 82 10.19 -21.93 -5.59
CA ASP A 82 11.55 -21.73 -6.11
C ASP A 82 11.71 -20.34 -6.75
N VAL A 83 10.62 -19.78 -7.28
CA VAL A 83 10.58 -18.49 -7.98
C VAL A 83 9.30 -17.75 -7.61
N ALA A 84 9.39 -16.44 -7.35
CA ALA A 84 8.26 -15.56 -7.19
C ALA A 84 8.15 -14.59 -8.39
N VAL A 85 6.98 -14.57 -9.04
CA VAL A 85 6.65 -13.57 -10.07
C VAL A 85 5.81 -12.49 -9.41
N VAL A 86 6.37 -11.28 -9.27
CA VAL A 86 5.69 -10.14 -8.64
C VAL A 86 5.14 -9.22 -9.72
N ILE A 87 3.82 -9.11 -9.78
CA ILE A 87 3.12 -8.20 -10.71
C ILE A 87 2.78 -6.92 -9.93
N SER A 88 3.29 -5.78 -10.37
CA SER A 88 3.06 -4.48 -9.73
C SER A 88 3.17 -3.34 -10.75
N ASN A 89 3.01 -2.10 -10.28
CA ASN A 89 3.22 -0.89 -11.05
C ASN A 89 4.36 -0.07 -10.42
N PRO A 90 5.21 0.58 -11.24
CA PRO A 90 6.15 1.55 -10.72
C PRO A 90 5.42 2.80 -10.19
N HIS A 91 6.01 3.43 -9.19
CA HIS A 91 5.59 4.73 -8.66
C HIS A 91 6.68 5.76 -8.95
N GLY A 92 6.30 7.02 -9.19
CA GLY A 92 7.25 8.11 -9.45
C GLY A 92 7.67 8.25 -10.92
N ILE A 93 6.84 7.77 -11.85
CA ILE A 93 7.04 7.90 -13.29
C ILE A 93 7.05 9.38 -13.69
N LEU A 94 8.11 9.79 -14.39
CA LEU A 94 8.26 11.15 -14.92
C LEU A 94 7.40 11.33 -16.19
N PRO A 95 7.02 12.58 -16.54
CA PRO A 95 6.20 12.84 -17.72
C PRO A 95 6.73 12.25 -19.03
N ASP A 96 8.05 12.15 -19.16
CA ASP A 96 8.73 11.71 -20.39
C ASP A 96 9.13 10.22 -20.37
N ASP A 97 8.75 9.48 -19.33
CA ASP A 97 9.05 8.05 -19.24
C ASP A 97 8.21 7.23 -20.23
N THR A 98 8.83 6.23 -20.85
CA THR A 98 8.11 5.27 -21.70
C THR A 98 7.22 4.36 -20.85
N MET A 99 5.91 4.51 -20.99
CA MET A 99 4.95 3.66 -20.28
C MET A 99 4.54 2.45 -21.14
N ALA A 100 5.30 1.36 -21.02
CA ALA A 100 4.90 0.08 -21.60
C ALA A 100 3.65 -0.46 -20.91
N VAL A 101 2.75 -1.10 -21.67
CA VAL A 101 1.56 -1.75 -21.11
C VAL A 101 1.95 -2.92 -20.19
N PHE A 102 2.97 -3.68 -20.59
CA PHE A 102 3.61 -4.72 -19.78
C PHE A 102 5.12 -4.58 -19.93
N GLY A 103 5.83 -4.59 -18.79
CA GLY A 103 7.28 -4.69 -18.71
C GLY A 103 7.67 -5.84 -17.77
N VAL A 104 8.80 -6.50 -18.05
CA VAL A 104 9.37 -7.59 -17.23
C VAL A 104 10.82 -7.25 -16.91
#